data_AF-A0A2D5HQA8-F1
#
_entry.id   AF-A0A2D5HQA8-F1
#
_cell.length_a   1.000
_cell.length_b   1.000
_cell.length_c   1.000
_cell.angle_alpha   90.00
_cell.angle_beta   90.00
_cell.angle_gamma   90.00
#
_symmetry.space_group_name_H-M   'P 1'
#
loop_
_entity.id
_entity.type
_entity.pdbx_description
1 polymer ?
#
loop_
_entity_poly.entity_id
_entity_poly.type
_entity_poly.pdbx_seq_one_letter_code
_entity_poly.pdbx_strand_id
1 'polypeptide(L)'
;MLKLKTHLLILIIFLVNNLYSQNYKPVPENIKARNWFQDARFGLFVHWGVYSILGDGEWVMNNQNISIDEYEKLPAFFNPIDFDPKEWVSMVKQAGMKYITITSRHHDGFSMFDTKMSDYNIVESTPYGKDIIKALAD
;
A
#
# COMPACT_ATOMS: atom_id res chain seq x y z
N MET A 1 -10.03 -54.01 18.43
CA MET A 1 -11.25 -53.29 18.87
C MET A 1 -11.01 -51.88 19.40
N LEU A 2 -9.96 -51.64 20.22
CA LEU A 2 -9.71 -50.32 20.82
C LEU A 2 -9.40 -49.20 19.80
N LYS A 3 -8.55 -49.47 18.81
CA LYS A 3 -8.15 -48.49 17.78
C LYS A 3 -9.32 -47.97 16.92
N LEU A 4 -10.28 -48.84 16.56
CA LEU A 4 -11.44 -48.47 15.74
C LEU A 4 -12.37 -47.49 16.48
N LYS A 5 -12.52 -47.65 17.80
CA LYS A 5 -13.28 -46.72 18.65
C LYS A 5 -12.60 -45.35 18.73
N THR A 6 -11.28 -45.31 18.79
CA THR A 6 -10.52 -44.05 18.82
C THR A 6 -10.65 -43.26 17.51
N HIS A 7 -10.61 -43.93 16.36
CA HIS A 7 -10.77 -43.28 15.05
C HIS A 7 -12.20 -42.78 14.82
N LEU A 8 -13.20 -43.55 15.27
CA LEU A 8 -14.60 -43.13 15.20
C LEU A 8 -14.87 -41.91 16.10
N LEU A 9 -14.27 -41.86 17.28
CA LEU A 9 -14.37 -40.72 18.18
C LEU A 9 -13.74 -39.45 17.60
N ILE A 10 -12.56 -39.56 16.97
CA ILE A 10 -11.89 -38.45 16.28
C ILE A 10 -12.75 -37.94 15.11
N LEU A 11 -13.30 -38.84 14.29
CA LEU A 11 -14.17 -38.49 13.17
C LEU A 11 -15.44 -37.75 13.63
N ILE A 12 -16.05 -38.21 14.73
CA ILE A 12 -17.19 -37.53 15.34
C ILE A 12 -16.79 -36.13 15.80
N ILE A 13 -15.66 -35.98 16.51
CA ILE A 13 -15.17 -34.66 16.96
C ILE A 13 -14.95 -33.71 15.77
N PHE A 14 -14.42 -34.17 14.64
CA PHE A 14 -14.30 -33.35 13.44
C PHE A 14 -15.65 -32.98 12.80
N LEU A 15 -16.66 -33.85 12.88
CA LEU A 15 -18.00 -33.60 12.34
C LEU A 15 -18.86 -32.68 13.22
N VAL A 16 -18.58 -32.55 14.54
CA VAL A 16 -19.34 -31.65 15.43
C VAL A 16 -18.79 -30.22 15.46
N ASN A 17 -17.58 -29.98 14.98
CA ASN A 17 -16.98 -28.65 14.92
C ASN A 17 -17.52 -27.89 13.69
N ASN A 18 -18.65 -27.21 13.87
CA ASN A 18 -19.06 -26.15 12.94
C ASN A 18 -18.07 -24.99 13.09
N LEU A 19 -17.20 -24.81 12.08
CA LEU A 19 -16.36 -23.61 11.96
C LEU A 19 -17.28 -22.43 11.64
N TYR A 20 -17.80 -21.77 12.68
CA TYR A 20 -18.49 -20.50 12.50
C TYR A 20 -17.47 -19.45 12.08
N SER A 21 -17.60 -18.96 10.84
CA SER A 21 -16.89 -17.75 10.44
C SER A 21 -17.21 -16.62 11.41
N GLN A 22 -16.24 -15.75 11.66
CA GLN A 22 -16.47 -14.58 12.50
C GLN A 22 -17.54 -13.71 11.85
N ASN A 23 -18.64 -13.44 12.58
CA ASN A 23 -19.64 -12.48 12.15
C ASN A 23 -19.05 -11.08 12.22
N TYR A 24 -18.56 -10.57 11.09
CA TYR A 24 -18.03 -9.21 11.01
C TYR A 24 -19.17 -8.20 11.23
N LYS A 25 -19.07 -7.44 12.33
CA LYS A 25 -19.90 -6.26 12.57
C LYS A 25 -19.00 -5.03 12.50
N PRO A 26 -19.16 -4.15 11.49
CA PRO A 26 -18.34 -2.95 11.39
C PRO A 26 -18.59 -2.03 12.59
N VAL A 27 -17.52 -1.45 13.11
CA VAL A 27 -17.60 -0.39 14.12
C VAL A 27 -18.24 0.87 13.53
N PRO A 28 -18.90 1.73 14.33
CA PRO A 28 -19.54 2.95 13.83
C PRO A 28 -18.63 3.84 12.98
N GLU A 29 -17.35 3.94 13.31
CA GLU A 29 -16.34 4.69 12.56
C GLU A 29 -16.16 4.17 11.14
N ASN A 30 -16.20 2.85 10.94
CA ASN A 30 -16.12 2.24 9.60
C ASN A 30 -17.35 2.62 8.76
N ILE A 31 -18.55 2.58 9.35
CA ILE A 31 -19.78 3.00 8.67
C ILE A 31 -19.71 4.47 8.28
N LYS A 32 -19.24 5.34 9.18
CA LYS A 32 -19.05 6.76 8.90
C LYS A 32 -18.06 7.00 7.75
N ALA A 33 -16.92 6.31 7.75
CA ALA A 33 -15.92 6.41 6.69
C ALA A 33 -16.46 5.93 5.34
N ARG A 34 -17.23 4.84 5.33
CA ARG A 34 -17.89 4.33 4.11
C ARG A 34 -18.90 5.32 3.54
N ASN A 35 -19.72 5.95 4.39
CA ASN A 35 -20.68 6.96 3.96
C ASN A 35 -19.95 8.17 3.37
N TRP A 36 -18.92 8.68 4.06
CA TRP A 36 -18.11 9.79 3.53
C TRP A 36 -17.48 9.43 2.18
N PHE A 37 -16.90 8.23 2.02
CA PHE A 37 -16.28 7.81 0.77
C PHE A 37 -17.31 7.68 -0.37
N GLN A 38 -18.49 7.14 -0.07
CA GLN A 38 -19.61 7.10 -1.01
C GLN A 38 -20.02 8.50 -1.46
N ASP A 39 -20.09 9.47 -0.55
CA ASP A 39 -20.45 10.85 -0.87
C ASP A 39 -19.33 11.63 -1.57
N ALA A 40 -18.07 11.30 -1.29
CA ALA A 40 -16.90 11.92 -1.87
C ALA A 40 -16.81 11.69 -3.39
N ARG A 41 -17.23 10.50 -3.87
CA ARG A 41 -17.39 10.06 -5.28
C ARG A 41 -16.14 10.06 -6.16
N PHE A 42 -15.29 11.07 -6.08
CA PHE A 42 -14.22 11.34 -7.02
C PHE A 42 -12.94 11.73 -6.28
N GLY A 43 -11.84 11.07 -6.63
CA GLY A 43 -10.53 11.30 -6.05
C GLY A 43 -9.40 10.98 -7.03
N LEU A 44 -8.19 11.40 -6.67
CA LEU A 44 -6.97 11.13 -7.42
C LEU A 44 -6.29 9.88 -6.86
N PHE A 45 -5.81 8.99 -7.73
CA PHE A 45 -4.86 7.95 -7.36
C PHE A 45 -3.51 8.25 -8.04
N VAL A 46 -2.45 8.40 -7.25
CA VAL A 46 -1.07 8.60 -7.70
C VAL A 46 -0.26 7.32 -7.47
N HIS A 47 0.26 6.76 -8.57
CA HIS A 47 1.34 5.78 -8.53
C HIS A 47 2.64 6.52 -8.78
N TRP A 48 3.45 6.65 -7.73
CA TRP A 48 4.74 7.29 -7.82
C TRP A 48 5.78 6.59 -6.93
N GLY A 49 6.98 6.41 -7.46
CA GLY A 49 8.09 5.73 -6.82
C GLY A 49 9.32 5.66 -7.72
N VAL A 50 10.32 4.88 -7.34
CA VAL A 50 11.59 4.77 -8.09
C VAL A 50 11.39 4.22 -9.52
N TYR A 51 10.35 3.42 -9.76
CA TYR A 51 9.95 3.00 -11.12
C TYR A 51 9.71 4.16 -12.08
N SER A 52 9.31 5.33 -11.57
CA SER A 52 9.06 6.52 -12.40
C SER A 52 10.32 7.06 -13.08
N ILE A 53 11.52 6.69 -12.60
CA ILE A 53 12.79 6.99 -13.28
C ILE A 53 12.88 6.27 -14.62
N LEU A 54 12.41 5.02 -14.67
CA LEU A 54 12.48 4.20 -15.88
C LEU A 54 11.37 4.55 -16.88
N GLY A 55 10.23 5.07 -16.39
CA GLY A 55 9.14 5.54 -17.23
C GLY A 55 8.40 4.45 -18.02
N ASP A 56 8.54 3.18 -17.63
CA ASP A 56 7.97 2.01 -18.32
C ASP A 56 6.97 1.23 -17.43
N GLY A 57 6.20 1.99 -16.63
CA GLY A 57 5.20 1.46 -15.71
C GLY A 57 5.76 0.88 -14.41
N GLU A 58 4.89 0.76 -13.40
CA GLU A 58 5.25 0.35 -12.04
C GLU A 58 5.60 -1.14 -11.90
N TRP A 59 5.31 -1.95 -12.93
CA TRP A 59 5.66 -3.37 -13.02
C TRP A 59 6.95 -3.64 -13.81
N VAL A 60 7.69 -2.60 -14.23
CA VAL A 60 8.89 -2.73 -15.07
C VAL A 60 9.92 -3.73 -14.53
N MET A 61 10.13 -3.76 -13.21
CA MET A 61 11.03 -4.72 -12.56
C MET A 61 10.66 -6.17 -12.92
N ASN A 62 9.38 -6.50 -12.80
CA ASN A 62 8.85 -7.83 -13.10
C ASN A 62 8.83 -8.10 -14.61
N ASN A 63 8.31 -7.15 -15.39
CA ASN A 63 8.08 -7.34 -16.82
C ASN A 63 9.38 -7.52 -17.61
N GLN A 64 10.45 -6.85 -17.18
CA GLN A 64 11.78 -6.96 -17.79
C GLN A 64 12.71 -7.91 -17.02
N ASN A 65 12.23 -8.55 -15.94
CA ASN A 65 13.00 -9.45 -15.10
C ASN A 65 14.32 -8.83 -14.59
N ILE A 66 14.24 -7.56 -14.16
CA ILE A 66 15.35 -6.82 -13.57
C ILE A 66 15.64 -7.44 -12.20
N SER A 67 16.91 -7.76 -11.92
CA SER A 67 17.29 -8.27 -10.60
C SER A 67 17.13 -7.19 -9.53
N ILE A 68 16.92 -7.63 -8.29
CA ILE A 68 16.83 -6.73 -7.12
C ILE A 68 18.08 -5.83 -7.06
N ASP A 69 19.28 -6.41 -7.15
CA ASP A 69 20.55 -5.67 -7.07
C ASP A 69 20.70 -4.56 -8.13
N GLU A 70 20.14 -4.74 -9.32
CA GLU A 70 20.15 -3.70 -10.35
C GLU A 70 19.06 -2.64 -10.08
N TYR A 71 17.88 -3.07 -9.63
CA TYR A 71 16.75 -2.19 -9.38
C TYR A 71 16.96 -1.29 -8.15
N GLU A 72 17.63 -1.80 -7.10
CA GLU A 72 17.96 -1.05 -5.89
C GLU A 72 19.01 0.07 -6.11
N LYS A 73 19.52 0.24 -7.34
CA LYS A 73 20.34 1.39 -7.73
C LYS A 73 19.50 2.63 -8.09
N LEU A 74 18.22 2.45 -8.43
CA LEU A 74 17.34 3.56 -8.83
C LEU A 74 17.17 4.65 -7.77
N PRO A 75 17.03 4.36 -6.45
CA PRO A 75 16.90 5.39 -5.41
C PRO A 75 17.97 6.49 -5.47
N ALA A 76 19.21 6.17 -5.85
CA ALA A 76 20.29 7.14 -5.98
C ALA A 76 20.03 8.24 -7.04
N PHE A 77 19.14 7.97 -8.00
CA PHE A 77 18.73 8.91 -9.04
C PHE A 77 17.37 9.55 -8.76
N PHE A 78 16.67 9.14 -7.69
CA PHE A 78 15.34 9.63 -7.37
C PHE A 78 15.43 10.93 -6.56
N ASN A 79 15.39 12.08 -7.26
CA ASN A 79 15.45 13.39 -6.62
C ASN A 79 14.33 14.32 -7.12
N PRO A 80 13.10 14.23 -6.59
CA PRO A 80 11.99 15.04 -7.05
C PRO A 80 12.06 16.48 -6.54
N ILE A 81 12.99 17.25 -7.09
CA ILE A 81 13.27 18.65 -6.70
C ILE A 81 12.11 19.61 -6.99
N ASP A 82 11.27 19.27 -7.98
CA ASP A 82 10.11 20.08 -8.39
C ASP A 82 8.81 19.63 -7.70
N PHE A 83 8.88 18.70 -6.74
CA PHE A 83 7.69 18.26 -6.02
C PHE A 83 7.20 19.33 -5.04
N ASP A 84 6.00 19.86 -5.29
CA ASP A 84 5.26 20.74 -4.38
C ASP A 84 3.91 20.10 -3.98
N PRO A 85 3.75 19.65 -2.72
CA PRO A 85 2.50 19.06 -2.25
C PRO A 85 1.33 20.07 -2.27
N LYS A 86 1.60 21.37 -2.08
CA LYS A 86 0.55 22.40 -2.09
C LYS A 86 0.01 22.60 -3.51
N GLU A 87 0.88 22.57 -4.50
CA GLU A 87 0.47 22.64 -5.91
C GLU A 87 -0.41 21.45 -6.27
N TRP A 88 0.00 20.23 -5.90
CA TRP A 88 -0.79 19.02 -6.13
C TRP A 88 -2.16 19.09 -5.46
N VAL A 89 -2.21 19.43 -4.17
CA VAL A 89 -3.49 19.55 -3.43
C VAL A 89 -4.37 20.66 -4.01
N SER A 90 -3.78 21.77 -4.43
CA SER A 90 -4.50 22.87 -5.09
C SER A 90 -5.14 22.41 -6.40
N MET A 91 -4.36 21.72 -7.25
CA MET A 91 -4.83 21.16 -8.52
C MET A 91 -5.97 20.15 -8.31
N VAL A 92 -5.81 19.21 -7.37
CA VAL A 92 -6.83 18.20 -7.05
C VAL A 92 -8.13 18.85 -6.59
N LYS A 93 -8.05 19.87 -5.72
CA LYS A 93 -9.24 20.63 -5.28
C LYS A 93 -9.91 21.36 -6.43
N GLN A 94 -9.13 22.01 -7.30
CA GLN A 94 -9.66 22.71 -8.49
C GLN A 94 -10.33 21.76 -9.47
N ALA A 95 -9.84 20.52 -9.59
CA ALA A 95 -10.46 19.46 -10.38
C ALA A 95 -11.76 18.90 -9.76
N GLY A 96 -12.15 19.34 -8.56
CA GLY A 96 -13.37 18.91 -7.87
C GLY A 96 -13.23 17.60 -7.08
N MET A 97 -12.02 17.01 -7.05
CA MET A 97 -11.73 15.78 -6.32
C MET A 97 -11.77 16.00 -4.79
N LYS A 98 -12.13 14.95 -4.05
CA LYS A 98 -12.37 14.99 -2.61
C LYS A 98 -11.34 14.26 -1.77
N TYR A 99 -10.51 13.44 -2.40
CA TYR A 99 -9.45 12.69 -1.74
C TYR A 99 -8.30 12.41 -2.70
N ILE A 100 -7.12 12.15 -2.12
CA ILE A 100 -5.93 11.66 -2.81
C ILE A 100 -5.59 10.32 -2.18
N THR A 101 -5.28 9.34 -3.02
CA THR A 101 -4.62 8.10 -2.63
C THR A 101 -3.29 8.07 -3.35
N ILE A 102 -2.21 7.77 -2.63
CA ILE A 102 -0.86 7.69 -3.19
C ILE A 102 -0.19 6.42 -2.68
N THR A 103 0.62 5.79 -3.53
CA THR A 103 1.43 4.63 -3.15
C THR A 103 2.45 5.01 -2.07
N SER A 104 2.15 4.66 -0.80
CA SER A 104 3.13 4.76 0.30
C SER A 104 4.26 3.75 0.15
N ARG A 105 3.96 2.61 -0.48
CA ARG A 105 4.88 1.57 -0.95
C ARG A 105 4.20 0.80 -2.08
N HIS A 106 4.93 0.47 -3.14
CA HIS A 106 4.42 -0.37 -4.23
C HIS A 106 5.01 -1.80 -4.16
N HIS A 107 4.77 -2.63 -5.18
CA HIS A 107 5.25 -4.01 -5.23
C HIS A 107 6.78 -4.15 -5.27
N ASP A 108 7.50 -3.11 -5.69
CA ASP A 108 8.97 -3.06 -5.66
C ASP A 108 9.55 -2.86 -4.25
N GLY A 109 8.70 -2.67 -3.24
CA GLY A 109 9.09 -2.58 -1.84
C GLY A 109 9.61 -1.20 -1.40
N PHE A 110 9.80 -0.26 -2.33
CA PHE A 110 10.33 1.06 -2.02
C PHE A 110 9.31 1.90 -1.24
N SER A 111 9.72 2.39 -0.07
CA SER A 111 8.86 3.20 0.81
C SER A 111 8.97 4.69 0.48
N MET A 112 7.84 5.33 0.20
CA MET A 112 7.75 6.77 -0.06
C MET A 112 7.66 7.63 1.22
N PHE A 113 7.94 7.04 2.38
CA PHE A 113 7.87 7.68 3.70
C PHE A 113 9.00 7.19 4.61
N ASP A 114 9.28 7.94 5.69
CA ASP A 114 10.33 7.62 6.67
C ASP A 114 9.92 6.44 7.58
N THR A 115 10.11 5.23 7.07
CA THR A 115 9.83 4.01 7.82
C THR A 115 11.04 3.55 8.63
N LYS A 116 10.81 3.16 9.88
CA LYS A 116 11.84 2.57 10.75
C LYS A 116 12.14 1.09 10.45
N MET A 117 11.43 0.51 9.48
CA MET A 117 11.48 -0.93 9.21
C MET A 117 12.49 -1.34 8.14
N SER A 118 12.99 -0.38 7.34
CA SER A 118 13.93 -0.63 6.25
C SER A 118 14.52 0.68 5.75
N ASP A 119 15.81 0.66 5.43
CA ASP A 119 16.52 1.79 4.84
C ASP A 119 16.14 2.02 3.36
N TYR A 120 15.46 1.06 2.72
CA TYR A 120 14.95 1.17 1.34
C TYR A 120 13.71 2.06 1.28
N ASN A 121 13.92 3.34 1.56
CA ASN A 121 12.91 4.38 1.65
C ASN A 121 13.42 5.72 1.10
N ILE A 122 12.50 6.65 0.83
CA ILE A 122 12.81 7.94 0.21
C ILE A 122 13.74 8.83 1.05
N VAL A 123 13.71 8.73 2.38
CA VAL A 123 14.52 9.58 3.24
C VAL A 123 15.96 9.07 3.30
N GLU A 124 16.15 7.77 3.45
CA GLU A 124 17.47 7.16 3.68
C GLU A 124 18.19 6.79 2.36
N SER A 125 17.45 6.34 1.34
CA SER A 125 18.05 5.79 0.11
C SER A 125 18.14 6.77 -1.06
N THR A 126 17.71 8.02 -0.90
CA THR A 126 17.67 8.99 -2.01
C THR A 126 18.30 10.33 -1.65
N PRO A 127 18.81 11.09 -2.64
CA PRO A 127 19.27 12.46 -2.42
C PRO A 127 18.15 13.43 -1.98
N TYR A 128 16.88 13.06 -2.09
CA TYR A 128 15.77 13.92 -1.70
C TYR A 128 15.67 14.12 -0.18
N GLY A 129 15.86 13.04 0.58
CA GLY A 129 15.98 13.07 2.04
C GLY A 129 14.75 13.58 2.81
N LYS A 130 13.55 13.59 2.21
CA LYS A 130 12.33 14.09 2.85
C LYS A 130 11.15 13.15 2.64
N ASP A 131 10.30 13.06 3.64
CA ASP A 131 9.08 12.24 3.61
C ASP A 131 7.98 12.94 2.79
N ILE A 132 7.68 12.41 1.60
CA ILE A 132 6.65 12.99 0.72
C ILE A 132 5.23 12.66 1.17
N ILE A 133 5.01 11.54 1.86
CA ILE A 133 3.69 11.15 2.33
C ILE A 133 3.28 12.07 3.47
N LYS A 134 4.21 12.37 4.39
CA LYS A 134 4.02 13.40 5.41
C LYS A 134 3.75 14.75 4.77
N ALA A 135 4.54 15.16 3.77
CA ALA A 135 4.37 16.44 3.11
C ALA A 135 3.02 16.61 2.38
N LEU A 136 2.42 15.52 1.87
CA LEU A 136 1.07 15.53 1.27
C LEU A 136 -0.05 15.46 2.30
N ALA A 137 0.21 14.84 3.46
CA ALA A 137 -0.78 14.66 4.51
C ALA A 137 -0.98 15.92 5.38
N ASP A 138 0.08 16.72 5.55
CA ASP A 138 0.08 18.00 6.28
C ASP A 138 -0.55 19.15 5.47
#